data_AF-A0A1V2CG92-F1
#
_entry.id   AF-A0A1V2CG92-F1
#
_cell.length_a   1.000
_cell.length_b   1.000
_cell.length_c   1.000
_cell.angle_alpha   90.00
_cell.angle_beta   90.00
_cell.angle_gamma   90.00
#
_symmetry.space_group_name_H-M   'P 1'
#
loop_
_entity.id
_entity.type
_entity.pdbx_description
1 polymer ?
#
loop_
_entity_poly.entity_id
_entity_poly.type
_entity_poly.pdbx_seq_one_letter_code
_entity_poly.pdbx_strand_id
1 'polypeptide(L)'
;MEKSASKYFTLEKKYRNHFLSKTNISETDSLFVYDYAKNKLASFAIKNLKAAAWINGYSSEEDWPYRRYDYMIGFEISKQNLNGFGDYYSNVIVYAGKENPFAKGPLKPIVWKKIARKEYPSKPMKAEDITALKNTIPGNTYSYTTESHQYFLQDYLDSHKIIYTRRLLIADSKTKEIIIDKVYTQSEGTSPAPLNGENGDESFDQYTGKLFKNKPEVVFGFQYESFGCPAISIIDKSNEDIYLQCDNRH
;
A
#
# COMPACT_ATOMS: atom_id res chain seq x y z
N MET A 1 26.96 5.61 -24.79
CA MET A 1 27.02 4.75 -23.59
C MET A 1 26.95 3.31 -24.06
N GLU A 2 27.82 2.44 -23.56
CA GLU A 2 27.82 1.02 -23.90
C GLU A 2 26.58 0.31 -23.32
N LYS A 3 26.16 -0.81 -23.91
CA LYS A 3 24.92 -1.53 -23.58
C LYS A 3 24.85 -2.00 -22.11
N SER A 4 25.97 -2.37 -21.52
CA SER A 4 26.04 -2.75 -20.10
C SER A 4 25.87 -1.53 -19.18
N ALA A 5 26.56 -0.43 -19.49
CA ALA A 5 26.48 0.84 -18.77
C ALA A 5 25.12 1.54 -18.94
N SER A 6 24.29 1.15 -19.92
CA SER A 6 22.96 1.74 -20.10
C SER A 6 21.89 1.15 -19.20
N LYS A 7 22.14 0.06 -18.47
CA LYS A 7 21.15 -0.49 -17.51
C LYS A 7 21.02 0.35 -16.25
N TYR A 8 22.12 0.98 -15.85
CA TYR A 8 22.20 1.82 -14.68
C TYR A 8 23.23 2.92 -14.89
N PHE A 9 22.88 4.15 -14.53
CA PHE A 9 23.83 5.25 -14.47
C PHE A 9 23.40 6.30 -13.44
N THR A 10 24.39 6.94 -12.82
CA THR A 10 24.15 8.10 -11.95
C THR A 10 23.84 9.32 -12.81
N LEU A 11 22.85 10.11 -12.40
CA LEU A 11 22.48 11.35 -13.08
C LEU A 11 23.53 12.43 -12.84
N GLU A 12 23.97 13.08 -13.92
CA GLU A 12 24.78 14.29 -13.83
C GLU A 12 24.00 15.44 -13.16
N LYS A 13 24.72 16.44 -12.65
CA LYS A 13 24.16 17.57 -11.88
C LYS A 13 22.95 18.24 -12.55
N LYS A 14 22.99 18.46 -13.87
CA LYS A 14 21.87 19.07 -14.62
C LYS A 14 20.61 18.21 -14.55
N TYR A 15 20.74 16.90 -14.72
CA TYR A 15 19.60 15.97 -14.70
C TYR A 15 19.11 15.70 -13.28
N ARG A 16 20.01 15.67 -12.29
CA ARG A 16 19.63 15.64 -10.88
C ARG A 16 18.77 16.85 -10.50
N ASN A 17 19.22 18.06 -10.84
CA ASN A 17 18.44 19.29 -10.57
C ASN A 17 17.06 19.25 -11.24
N HIS A 18 16.99 18.71 -12.46
CA HIS A 18 15.72 18.53 -13.15
C HIS A 18 14.81 17.52 -12.42
N PHE A 19 15.34 16.36 -12.04
CA PHE A 19 14.61 15.34 -11.27
C PHE A 19 14.05 15.91 -9.96
N LEU A 20 14.89 16.59 -9.18
CA LEU A 20 14.50 17.21 -7.91
C LEU A 20 13.38 18.26 -8.11
N SER A 21 13.52 19.15 -9.09
CA SER A 21 12.49 20.17 -9.36
C SER A 21 11.17 19.59 -9.87
N LYS A 22 11.21 18.49 -10.65
CA LYS A 22 10.00 17.83 -11.16
C LYS A 22 9.29 16.94 -10.13
N THR A 23 9.99 16.55 -9.07
CA THR A 23 9.43 15.76 -7.97
C THR A 23 9.11 16.59 -6.73
N ASN A 24 9.36 17.90 -6.77
CA ASN A 24 9.23 18.81 -5.64
C ASN A 24 10.05 18.35 -4.40
N ILE A 25 11.22 17.78 -4.66
CA ILE A 25 12.18 17.36 -3.63
C ILE A 25 13.34 18.37 -3.62
N SER A 26 13.80 18.76 -2.44
CA SER A 26 14.95 19.64 -2.24
C SER A 26 16.19 18.87 -1.82
N GLU A 27 17.38 19.42 -2.12
CA GLU A 27 18.65 18.91 -1.58
C GLU A 27 18.73 18.98 -0.05
N THR A 28 17.94 19.86 0.57
CA THR A 28 17.81 20.01 2.03
C THR A 28 16.89 18.96 2.66
N ASP A 29 16.13 18.22 1.85
CA ASP A 29 15.20 17.23 2.36
C ASP A 29 15.93 15.95 2.78
N SER A 30 15.18 15.06 3.40
CA SER A 30 15.60 13.70 3.73
C SER A 30 14.68 12.67 3.07
N LEU A 31 15.26 11.53 2.73
CA LEU A 31 14.55 10.33 2.34
C LEU A 31 14.32 9.47 3.58
N PHE A 32 13.07 9.25 3.94
CA PHE A 32 12.63 8.42 5.05
C PHE A 32 12.15 7.07 4.51
N VAL A 33 12.79 5.99 4.93
CA VAL A 33 12.44 4.61 4.55
C VAL A 33 11.94 3.92 5.81
N TYR A 34 10.66 3.55 5.82
CA TYR A 34 9.98 3.04 7.01
C TYR A 34 9.41 1.65 6.76
N ASP A 35 9.91 0.67 7.50
CA ASP A 35 9.31 -0.65 7.63
C ASP A 35 8.24 -0.59 8.72
N TYR A 36 6.98 -0.58 8.30
CA TYR A 36 5.85 -0.39 9.19
C TYR A 36 5.51 -1.64 10.01
N ALA A 37 5.93 -2.83 9.57
CA ALA A 37 5.72 -4.06 10.31
C ALA A 37 6.76 -4.23 11.43
N LYS A 38 8.02 -3.89 11.15
CA LYS A 38 9.13 -3.99 12.11
C LYS A 38 9.37 -2.71 12.92
N ASN A 39 8.63 -1.63 12.64
CA ASN A 39 8.84 -0.31 13.23
C ASN A 39 10.29 0.18 13.10
N LYS A 40 10.84 0.06 11.89
CA LYS A 40 12.21 0.50 11.61
C LYS A 40 12.22 1.65 10.62
N LEU A 41 12.95 2.70 11.00
CA LEU A 41 13.11 3.90 10.20
C LEU A 41 14.59 4.07 9.87
N ALA A 42 14.90 4.22 8.59
CA ALA A 42 16.16 4.74 8.10
C ALA A 42 15.93 6.12 7.49
N SER A 43 16.91 7.01 7.62
CA SER A 43 16.81 8.38 7.13
C SER A 43 18.11 8.80 6.47
N PHE A 44 18.00 9.40 5.29
CA PHE A 44 19.15 9.77 4.47
C PHE A 44 19.00 11.20 3.97
N ALA A 45 20.00 12.04 4.16
CA ALA A 45 19.99 13.37 3.57
C ALA A 45 20.05 13.26 2.03
N ILE A 46 19.11 13.91 1.33
CA ILE A 46 18.98 13.80 -0.13
C ILE A 46 20.28 14.21 -0.84
N LYS A 47 20.92 15.29 -0.38
CA LYS A 47 22.22 15.78 -0.89
C LYS A 47 23.35 14.75 -0.87
N ASN A 48 23.26 13.72 -0.03
CA ASN A 48 24.29 12.69 0.09
C ASN A 48 23.97 11.42 -0.73
N LEU A 49 22.76 11.32 -1.29
CA LEU A 49 22.36 10.18 -2.09
C LEU A 49 22.66 10.40 -3.57
N LYS A 50 23.11 9.35 -4.26
CA LYS A 50 23.17 9.35 -5.72
C LYS A 50 21.74 9.34 -6.28
N ALA A 51 21.44 10.27 -7.16
CA ALA A 51 20.26 10.16 -8.02
C ALA A 51 20.67 9.33 -9.23
N ALA A 52 19.94 8.26 -9.53
CA ALA A 52 20.30 7.33 -10.59
C ALA A 52 19.08 6.93 -11.41
N ALA A 53 19.35 6.51 -12.65
CA ALA A 53 18.40 5.83 -13.51
C ALA A 53 18.74 4.34 -13.55
N TRP A 54 17.72 3.48 -13.46
CA TRP A 54 17.82 2.03 -13.53
C TRP A 54 16.69 1.51 -14.43
N ILE A 55 16.94 0.55 -15.32
CA ILE A 55 15.91 0.01 -16.20
C ILE A 55 14.77 -0.67 -15.41
N ASN A 56 13.52 -0.42 -15.79
CA ASN A 56 12.36 -0.94 -15.07
C ASN A 56 12.25 -2.48 -15.17
N GLY A 57 11.39 -3.09 -14.36
CA GLY A 57 11.23 -4.54 -14.31
C GLY A 57 10.59 -5.16 -15.56
N TYR A 58 10.06 -4.36 -16.48
CA TYR A 58 9.44 -4.79 -17.74
C TYR A 58 10.41 -4.73 -18.93
N SER A 59 11.59 -4.12 -18.76
CA SER A 59 12.61 -4.02 -19.80
C SER A 59 13.64 -5.13 -19.66
N SER A 60 13.97 -5.76 -20.79
CA SER A 60 14.99 -6.80 -20.91
C SER A 60 16.28 -6.24 -21.52
N GLU A 61 17.37 -7.00 -21.45
CA GLU A 61 18.62 -6.60 -22.10
C GLU A 61 18.51 -6.52 -23.63
N GLU A 62 17.55 -7.24 -24.20
CA GLU A 62 17.34 -7.32 -25.64
C GLU A 62 16.66 -6.06 -26.20
N ASP A 63 15.97 -5.29 -25.34
CA ASP A 63 15.28 -4.05 -25.71
C ASP A 63 16.22 -2.86 -25.96
N TRP A 64 17.53 -3.06 -25.85
CA TRP A 64 18.50 -2.03 -26.17
C TRP A 64 18.43 -1.63 -27.66
N PRO A 65 18.42 -0.33 -28.01
CA PRO A 65 18.61 0.83 -27.13
C PRO A 65 17.36 1.24 -26.35
N TYR A 66 17.54 1.44 -25.03
CA TYR A 66 16.47 1.84 -24.14
C TYR A 66 15.95 3.26 -24.40
N ARG A 67 14.65 3.43 -24.30
CA ARG A 67 13.91 4.69 -24.34
C ARG A 67 13.80 5.28 -22.94
N ARG A 68 13.40 6.55 -22.85
CA ARG A 68 13.22 7.25 -21.56
C ARG A 68 12.22 6.57 -20.63
N TYR A 69 11.16 5.98 -21.19
CA TYR A 69 10.12 5.29 -20.42
C TYR A 69 10.62 4.01 -19.74
N ASP A 70 11.71 3.44 -20.26
CA ASP A 70 12.30 2.20 -19.77
C ASP A 70 13.04 2.38 -18.45
N TYR A 71 13.22 3.62 -17.97
CA TYR A 71 13.98 3.91 -16.75
C TYR A 71 13.08 4.27 -15.57
N MET A 72 13.34 3.65 -14.42
CA MET A 72 13.01 4.16 -13.10
C MET A 72 14.09 5.16 -12.66
N ILE A 73 13.68 6.29 -12.11
CA ILE A 73 14.60 7.32 -11.62
C ILE A 73 14.34 7.54 -10.14
N GLY A 74 15.39 7.47 -9.33
CA GLY A 74 15.26 7.62 -7.89
C GLY A 74 16.61 7.78 -7.19
N PHE A 75 16.60 7.60 -5.88
CA PHE A 75 17.80 7.62 -5.07
C PHE A 75 18.29 6.21 -4.79
N GLU A 76 19.59 6.00 -4.97
CA GLU A 76 20.23 4.72 -4.65
C GLU A 76 20.49 4.62 -3.14
N ILE A 77 20.10 3.50 -2.55
CA ILE A 77 20.34 3.18 -1.14
C ILE A 77 21.08 1.84 -1.07
N SER A 78 22.19 1.80 -0.34
CA SER A 78 22.89 0.54 -0.06
C SER A 78 22.02 -0.36 0.82
N LYS A 79 21.89 -1.64 0.45
CA LYS A 79 21.17 -2.65 1.25
C LYS A 79 21.69 -2.75 2.68
N GLN A 80 23.00 -2.53 2.89
CA GLN A 80 23.62 -2.55 4.22
C GLN A 80 23.08 -1.45 5.15
N ASN A 81 22.59 -0.34 4.58
CA ASN A 81 21.98 0.74 5.36
C ASN A 81 20.54 0.44 5.78
N LEU A 82 19.96 -0.65 5.27
CA LEU A 82 18.61 -1.12 5.59
C LEU A 82 18.66 -2.43 6.39
N ASN A 83 19.73 -2.64 7.16
CA ASN A 83 19.91 -3.86 7.95
C ASN A 83 18.74 -4.10 8.91
N GLY A 84 18.15 -5.28 8.78
CA GLY A 84 17.04 -5.75 9.60
C GLY A 84 15.67 -5.18 9.25
N PHE A 85 15.51 -4.58 8.07
CA PHE A 85 14.22 -4.42 7.39
C PHE A 85 13.68 -5.81 6.95
N GLY A 86 12.42 -5.87 6.54
CA GLY A 86 11.80 -7.05 5.94
C GLY A 86 12.45 -7.50 4.64
N ASP A 87 12.32 -8.78 4.32
CA ASP A 87 12.74 -9.32 3.03
C ASP A 87 11.93 -8.68 1.90
N TYR A 88 12.58 -8.46 0.76
CA TYR A 88 12.00 -7.82 -0.44
C TYR A 88 11.38 -6.43 -0.21
N TYR A 89 11.51 -5.85 0.98
CA TYR A 89 10.94 -4.57 1.37
C TYR A 89 9.41 -4.46 1.17
N SER A 90 8.68 -5.58 1.27
CA SER A 90 7.22 -5.61 1.06
C SER A 90 6.43 -4.75 2.05
N ASN A 91 6.95 -4.59 3.28
CA ASN A 91 6.36 -3.76 4.32
C ASN A 91 7.00 -2.37 4.43
N VAL A 92 7.62 -1.89 3.36
CA VAL A 92 8.36 -0.62 3.37
C VAL A 92 7.61 0.45 2.59
N ILE A 93 7.48 1.62 3.22
CA ILE A 93 7.03 2.84 2.56
C ILE A 93 8.13 3.89 2.62
N VAL A 94 8.15 4.76 1.61
CA VAL A 94 9.18 5.79 1.46
C VAL A 94 8.53 7.16 1.34
N TYR A 95 9.15 8.15 1.98
CA TYR A 95 8.75 9.55 1.86
C TYR A 95 9.99 10.44 1.72
N ALA A 96 9.97 11.35 0.75
CA ALA A 96 10.99 12.39 0.59
C ALA A 96 10.41 13.73 1.03
N GLY A 97 11.06 14.38 2.00
CA GLY A 97 10.62 15.68 2.48
C GLY A 97 11.43 16.21 3.65
N LYS A 98 11.00 17.33 4.22
CA LYS A 98 11.72 18.02 5.30
C LYS A 98 11.73 17.24 6.61
N GLU A 99 10.64 16.56 6.92
CA GLU A 99 10.43 15.89 8.20
C GLU A 99 9.85 14.49 8.03
N ASN A 100 10.18 13.61 8.97
CA ASN A 100 9.63 12.26 9.03
C ASN A 100 8.12 12.30 9.32
N PRO A 101 7.25 11.82 8.41
CA PRO A 101 5.80 11.81 8.63
C PRO A 101 5.33 10.62 9.48
N PHE A 102 6.14 9.57 9.59
CA PHE A 102 5.76 8.29 10.17
C PHE A 102 5.72 8.36 11.70
N ALA A 103 4.65 7.83 12.27
CA ALA A 103 4.50 7.68 13.72
C ALA A 103 5.42 6.59 14.26
N LYS A 104 5.68 6.63 15.56
CA LYS A 104 6.46 5.60 16.26
C LYS A 104 5.53 4.44 16.64
N GLY A 105 5.92 3.22 16.29
CA GLY A 105 5.21 1.99 16.66
C GLY A 105 4.85 1.14 15.43
N PRO A 106 4.93 -0.19 15.54
CA PRO A 106 4.58 -1.06 14.42
C PRO A 106 3.09 -0.99 14.15
N LEU A 107 2.71 -1.10 12.89
CA LEU A 107 1.33 -1.41 12.55
C LEU A 107 0.98 -2.83 13.00
N LYS A 108 -0.29 -3.04 13.29
CA LYS A 108 -0.80 -4.33 13.72
C LYS A 108 -1.35 -5.07 12.51
N PRO A 109 -0.90 -6.31 12.23
CA PRO A 109 -1.57 -7.14 11.24
C PRO A 109 -3.00 -7.42 11.71
N ILE A 110 -3.94 -7.42 10.77
CA ILE A 110 -5.34 -7.75 11.08
C ILE A 110 -5.48 -9.27 11.10
N VAL A 111 -5.81 -9.85 12.25
CA VAL A 111 -6.02 -11.31 12.39
C VAL A 111 -7.51 -11.59 12.40
N TRP A 112 -8.03 -12.05 11.27
CA TRP A 112 -9.47 -12.22 11.06
C TRP A 112 -10.02 -13.42 11.82
N LYS A 113 -11.07 -13.18 12.62
CA LYS A 113 -11.86 -14.23 13.25
C LYS A 113 -13.18 -14.38 12.52
N LYS A 114 -13.48 -15.58 12.01
CA LYS A 114 -14.78 -15.90 11.43
C LYS A 114 -15.89 -15.74 12.50
N ILE A 115 -16.98 -15.08 12.12
CA ILE A 115 -18.16 -14.82 12.97
C ILE A 115 -19.43 -15.29 12.28
N ALA A 116 -20.54 -15.41 13.02
CA ALA A 116 -21.83 -15.70 12.41
C ALA A 116 -22.33 -14.48 11.62
N ARG A 117 -23.02 -14.72 10.50
CA ARG A 117 -23.54 -13.64 9.63
C ARG A 117 -24.43 -12.64 10.36
N LYS A 118 -25.17 -13.08 11.37
CA LYS A 118 -26.03 -12.22 12.20
C LYS A 118 -25.26 -11.19 13.06
N GLU A 119 -23.96 -11.39 13.23
CA GLU A 119 -23.08 -10.49 13.98
C GLU A 119 -22.48 -9.39 13.08
N TYR A 120 -22.56 -9.54 11.75
CA TYR A 120 -22.13 -8.52 10.81
C TYR A 120 -23.14 -7.35 10.80
N PRO A 121 -22.69 -6.08 10.94
CA PRO A 121 -23.59 -4.94 11.05
C PRO A 121 -24.52 -4.78 9.84
N SER A 122 -25.81 -4.58 10.11
CA SER A 122 -26.79 -4.23 9.09
C SER A 122 -26.65 -2.75 8.72
N LYS A 123 -25.76 -2.45 7.78
CA LYS A 123 -25.59 -1.12 7.18
C LYS A 123 -26.01 -1.17 5.70
N PRO A 124 -26.97 -0.34 5.26
CA PRO A 124 -27.31 -0.20 3.84
C PRO A 124 -26.08 0.11 3.00
N MET A 125 -26.03 -0.42 1.78
CA MET A 125 -24.98 -0.14 0.80
C MET A 125 -25.35 1.06 -0.06
N LYS A 126 -24.36 1.71 -0.66
CA LYS A 126 -24.59 2.71 -1.71
C LYS A 126 -25.09 2.02 -2.98
N ALA A 127 -25.81 2.75 -3.83
CA ALA A 127 -26.38 2.19 -5.06
C ALA A 127 -25.32 1.61 -6.03
N GLU A 128 -24.15 2.25 -6.08
CA GLU A 128 -23.00 1.82 -6.87
C GLU A 128 -22.46 0.46 -6.38
N ASP A 129 -22.30 0.30 -5.06
CA ASP A 129 -21.87 -0.97 -4.45
C ASP A 129 -22.89 -2.09 -4.68
N ILE A 130 -24.19 -1.79 -4.61
CA ILE A 130 -25.26 -2.76 -4.93
C ILE A 130 -25.12 -3.24 -6.38
N THR A 131 -24.78 -2.33 -7.29
CA THR A 131 -24.56 -2.66 -8.70
C THR A 131 -23.36 -3.58 -8.88
N ALA A 132 -22.25 -3.31 -8.19
CA ALA A 132 -21.07 -4.17 -8.20
C ALA A 132 -21.35 -5.60 -7.70
N LEU A 133 -22.35 -5.76 -6.82
CA LEU A 133 -22.72 -7.04 -6.21
C LEU A 133 -23.83 -7.80 -6.94
N LYS A 134 -24.36 -7.29 -8.06
CA LYS A 134 -25.60 -7.77 -8.72
C LYS A 134 -25.65 -9.28 -9.01
N ASN A 135 -24.51 -9.94 -9.19
CA ASN A 135 -24.40 -11.38 -9.48
C ASN A 135 -23.62 -12.16 -8.42
N THR A 136 -23.58 -11.63 -7.19
CA THR A 136 -22.86 -12.25 -6.09
C THR A 136 -23.81 -12.77 -5.01
N ILE A 137 -23.34 -13.71 -4.21
CA ILE A 137 -24.03 -14.14 -2.99
C ILE A 137 -23.17 -13.86 -1.76
N PRO A 138 -23.76 -13.51 -0.60
CA PRO A 138 -23.00 -13.35 0.64
C PRO A 138 -22.28 -14.65 1.05
N GLY A 139 -20.98 -14.54 1.32
CA GLY A 139 -20.11 -15.61 1.80
C GLY A 139 -19.85 -15.52 3.31
N ASN A 140 -18.61 -15.78 3.71
CA ASN A 140 -18.20 -15.75 5.12
C ASN A 140 -18.13 -14.32 5.67
N THR A 141 -18.32 -14.20 6.98
CA THR A 141 -18.16 -12.97 7.74
C THR A 141 -17.05 -13.09 8.76
N TYR A 142 -16.30 -12.02 8.95
CA TYR A 142 -15.16 -11.95 9.87
C TYR A 142 -15.22 -10.69 10.71
N SER A 143 -14.53 -10.75 11.85
CA SER A 143 -14.30 -9.58 12.69
C SER A 143 -12.86 -9.53 13.19
N TYR A 144 -12.46 -8.32 13.54
CA TYR A 144 -11.25 -8.03 14.28
C TYR A 144 -11.52 -6.83 15.20
N THR A 145 -10.79 -6.71 16.29
CA THR A 145 -11.02 -5.63 17.26
C THR A 145 -9.70 -5.10 17.79
N THR A 146 -9.60 -3.78 17.86
CA THR A 146 -8.56 -3.05 18.57
C THR A 146 -9.18 -2.30 19.74
N GLU A 147 -8.36 -1.63 20.54
CA GLU A 147 -8.86 -0.75 21.61
C GLU A 147 -9.75 0.37 21.07
N SER A 148 -9.46 0.87 19.87
CA SER A 148 -10.12 2.01 19.22
C SER A 148 -11.26 1.62 18.29
N HIS A 149 -11.18 0.48 17.62
CA HIS A 149 -12.07 0.14 16.51
C HIS A 149 -12.53 -1.32 16.49
N GLN A 150 -13.71 -1.55 15.93
CA GLN A 150 -14.24 -2.87 15.61
C GLN A 150 -14.38 -3.00 14.09
N TYR A 151 -13.75 -4.01 13.52
CA TYR A 151 -13.68 -4.26 12.09
C TYR A 151 -14.60 -5.42 11.76
N PHE A 152 -15.33 -5.31 10.66
CA PHE A 152 -16.18 -6.34 10.13
C PHE A 152 -15.94 -6.48 8.64
N LEU A 153 -15.86 -7.72 8.16
CA LEU A 153 -15.63 -8.02 6.76
C LEU A 153 -16.65 -9.05 6.29
N GLN A 154 -17.21 -8.86 5.10
CA GLN A 154 -18.12 -9.79 4.45
C GLN A 154 -17.60 -10.10 3.05
N ASP A 155 -17.39 -11.39 2.77
CA ASP A 155 -17.13 -11.88 1.42
C ASP A 155 -18.43 -11.90 0.61
N TYR A 156 -18.31 -11.65 -0.69
CA TYR A 156 -19.34 -11.85 -1.69
C TYR A 156 -18.76 -12.71 -2.81
N LEU A 157 -19.43 -13.83 -3.07
CA LEU A 157 -18.96 -14.88 -3.97
C LEU A 157 -19.67 -14.81 -5.31
N ASP A 158 -18.95 -15.07 -6.40
CA ASP A 158 -19.53 -15.22 -7.73
C ASP A 158 -20.30 -16.54 -7.91
N SER A 159 -20.75 -16.82 -9.13
CA SER A 159 -21.43 -18.07 -9.49
C SER A 159 -20.57 -19.33 -9.27
N HIS A 160 -19.25 -19.19 -9.28
CA HIS A 160 -18.28 -20.29 -9.08
C HIS A 160 -17.81 -20.43 -7.63
N LYS A 161 -18.42 -19.68 -6.71
CA LYS A 161 -18.04 -19.63 -5.28
C LYS A 161 -16.64 -19.04 -5.03
N ILE A 162 -16.13 -18.25 -5.97
CA ILE A 162 -14.88 -17.52 -5.84
C ILE A 162 -15.17 -16.15 -5.22
N ILE A 163 -14.28 -15.67 -4.35
CA ILE A 163 -14.40 -14.34 -3.74
C ILE A 163 -14.28 -13.28 -4.84
N TYR A 164 -15.39 -12.60 -5.12
CA TYR A 164 -15.47 -11.55 -6.14
C TYR A 164 -15.40 -10.16 -5.53
N THR A 165 -15.98 -9.99 -4.34
CA THR A 165 -16.02 -8.71 -3.65
C THR A 165 -15.88 -8.90 -2.15
N ARG A 166 -15.28 -7.92 -1.48
CA ARG A 166 -15.30 -7.82 -0.02
C ARG A 166 -15.79 -6.46 0.42
N ARG A 167 -16.65 -6.44 1.43
CA ARG A 167 -17.07 -5.21 2.10
C ARG A 167 -16.47 -5.14 3.49
N LEU A 168 -15.73 -4.06 3.75
CA LEU A 168 -15.15 -3.71 5.03
C LEU A 168 -15.98 -2.62 5.70
N LEU A 169 -16.39 -2.88 6.93
CA LEU A 169 -16.95 -1.88 7.84
C LEU A 169 -16.02 -1.70 9.04
N ILE A 170 -15.79 -0.46 9.45
CA ILE A 170 -15.06 -0.17 10.68
C ILE A 170 -15.93 0.72 11.55
N ALA A 171 -16.18 0.28 12.77
CA ALA A 171 -16.89 1.02 13.79
C ALA A 171 -15.94 1.59 14.84
N ASP A 172 -16.27 2.74 15.40
CA ASP A 172 -15.68 3.19 16.66
C ASP A 172 -16.04 2.21 17.79
N SER A 173 -15.05 1.76 18.57
CA SER A 173 -15.28 0.78 19.63
C SER A 173 -16.18 1.30 20.76
N LYS A 174 -16.21 2.63 21.00
CA LYS A 174 -16.99 3.27 22.08
C LYS A 174 -18.39 3.67 21.62
N THR A 175 -18.51 4.39 20.50
CA THR A 175 -19.79 4.92 20.02
C THR A 175 -20.57 3.92 19.17
N LYS A 176 -19.89 2.90 18.64
CA LYS A 176 -20.43 1.92 17.68
C LYS A 176 -20.84 2.54 16.33
N GLU A 177 -20.51 3.79 16.09
CA GLU A 177 -20.73 4.46 14.80
C GLU A 177 -19.83 3.84 13.73
N ILE A 178 -20.38 3.49 12.57
CA ILE A 178 -19.62 2.99 11.43
C ILE A 178 -18.93 4.16 10.71
N ILE A 179 -17.61 4.24 10.85
CA ILE A 179 -16.73 5.27 10.29
C ILE A 179 -16.39 4.95 8.82
N ILE A 180 -15.94 3.72 8.56
CA ILE A 180 -15.55 3.25 7.23
C ILE A 180 -16.59 2.30 6.66
N ASP A 181 -16.87 2.47 5.37
CA ASP A 181 -17.65 1.55 4.54
C ASP A 181 -17.01 1.48 3.16
N LYS A 182 -16.23 0.42 2.93
CA LYS A 182 -15.44 0.24 1.71
C LYS A 182 -15.75 -1.10 1.07
N VAL A 183 -15.75 -1.11 -0.25
CA VAL A 183 -15.97 -2.29 -1.08
C VAL A 183 -14.75 -2.47 -1.98
N TYR A 184 -14.19 -3.68 -1.96
CA TYR A 184 -13.05 -4.10 -2.77
C TYR A 184 -13.54 -5.17 -3.74
N THR A 185 -13.65 -4.82 -5.02
CA THR A 185 -14.29 -5.64 -6.05
C THR A 185 -13.28 -6.01 -7.10
N GLN A 186 -13.30 -7.27 -7.53
CA GLN A 186 -12.49 -7.73 -8.64
C GLN A 186 -12.82 -6.95 -9.92
N SER A 187 -11.78 -6.45 -10.59
CA SER A 187 -11.87 -5.78 -11.88
C SER A 187 -10.74 -6.23 -12.80
N GLU A 188 -10.65 -5.63 -13.99
CA GLU A 188 -9.48 -5.79 -14.85
C GLU A 188 -8.23 -5.25 -14.13
N GLY A 189 -7.36 -6.17 -13.71
CA GLY A 189 -6.13 -5.85 -13.00
C GLY A 189 -6.27 -5.63 -11.49
N THR A 190 -7.42 -5.92 -10.87
CA THR A 190 -7.54 -5.88 -9.41
C THR A 190 -8.27 -7.09 -8.86
N SER A 191 -7.90 -7.54 -7.66
CA SER A 191 -8.60 -8.63 -6.98
C SER A 191 -8.54 -8.47 -5.46
N PRO A 192 -9.55 -8.95 -4.71
CA PRO A 192 -9.45 -9.02 -3.26
C PRO A 192 -8.22 -9.84 -2.84
N ALA A 193 -7.34 -9.26 -2.01
CA ALA A 193 -6.15 -9.94 -1.48
C ALA A 193 -6.56 -11.06 -0.50
N PRO A 194 -5.90 -12.22 -0.40
CA PRO A 194 -6.18 -13.23 0.63
C PRO A 194 -6.22 -12.66 2.06
N LEU A 195 -7.02 -13.24 2.96
CA LEU A 195 -7.00 -12.79 4.35
C LEU A 195 -5.71 -13.26 5.04
N ASN A 196 -5.15 -12.40 5.89
CA ASN A 196 -4.03 -12.73 6.76
C ASN A 196 -4.26 -14.07 7.48
N GLY A 197 -3.31 -15.01 7.34
CA GLY A 197 -3.35 -16.34 7.96
C GLY A 197 -4.29 -17.35 7.29
N GLU A 198 -5.01 -16.99 6.23
CA GLU A 198 -5.92 -17.91 5.50
C GLU A 198 -5.16 -19.07 4.84
N ASN A 199 -3.94 -18.80 4.34
CA ASN A 199 -3.13 -19.78 3.63
C ASN A 199 -2.08 -20.48 4.51
N GLY A 200 -2.11 -20.30 5.84
CA GLY A 200 -1.06 -20.78 6.73
C GLY A 200 0.30 -20.11 6.53
N ASP A 201 0.34 -19.03 5.75
CA ASP A 201 1.50 -18.18 5.53
C ASP A 201 1.70 -17.24 6.73
N GLU A 202 2.96 -16.97 7.07
CA GLU A 202 3.36 -15.96 8.07
C GLU A 202 3.43 -14.55 7.47
N SER A 203 3.19 -14.41 6.16
CA SER A 203 3.04 -13.11 5.51
C SER A 203 1.68 -12.47 5.85
N PHE A 204 1.72 -11.17 6.16
CA PHE A 204 0.54 -10.36 6.42
C PHE A 204 0.44 -9.29 5.35
N ASP A 205 -0.73 -9.20 4.73
CA ASP A 205 -1.09 -8.18 3.75
C ASP A 205 -1.88 -7.04 4.41
N GLN A 206 -2.83 -7.39 5.28
CA GLN A 206 -3.70 -6.39 5.92
C GLN A 206 -3.11 -5.84 7.21
N TYR A 207 -2.99 -4.51 7.29
CA TYR A 207 -2.51 -3.82 8.48
C TYR A 207 -3.44 -2.69 8.91
N THR A 208 -3.39 -2.38 10.20
CA THR A 208 -4.04 -1.20 10.76
C THR A 208 -3.25 -0.58 11.92
N GLY A 209 -3.52 0.69 12.22
CA GLY A 209 -2.96 1.40 13.36
C GLY A 209 -2.45 2.80 13.00
N LYS A 210 -1.66 3.39 13.89
CA LYS A 210 -1.13 4.74 13.73
C LYS A 210 0.10 4.74 12.82
N LEU A 211 -0.09 5.09 11.54
CA LEU A 211 1.01 5.19 10.57
C LEU A 211 1.67 6.57 10.53
N PHE A 212 0.89 7.64 10.62
CA PHE A 212 1.37 9.02 10.51
C PHE A 212 1.22 9.77 11.83
N LYS A 213 2.19 10.63 12.18
CA LYS A 213 2.19 11.36 13.46
C LYS A 213 0.90 12.16 13.69
N ASN A 214 0.45 12.88 12.66
CA ASN A 214 -0.62 13.89 12.76
C ASN A 214 -1.89 13.52 11.98
N LYS A 215 -2.09 12.25 11.60
CA LYS A 215 -3.33 11.76 10.98
C LYS A 215 -3.98 10.66 11.83
N PRO A 216 -5.28 10.38 11.68
CA PRO A 216 -5.94 9.23 12.31
C PRO A 216 -5.24 7.89 12.00
N GLU A 217 -5.72 6.83 12.66
CA GLU A 217 -5.27 5.47 12.33
C GLU A 217 -5.63 5.12 10.87
N VAL A 218 -4.92 4.17 10.30
CA VAL A 218 -5.11 3.74 8.90
C VAL A 218 -5.50 2.28 8.81
N VAL A 219 -6.03 1.88 7.66
CA VAL A 219 -6.28 0.49 7.29
C VAL A 219 -5.97 0.30 5.80
N PHE A 220 -5.34 -0.81 5.43
CA PHE A 220 -5.01 -1.12 4.02
C PHE A 220 -4.69 -2.61 3.83
N GLY A 221 -4.41 -3.01 2.58
CA GLY A 221 -3.98 -4.37 2.21
C GLY A 221 -5.09 -5.32 1.75
N PHE A 222 -6.25 -4.78 1.36
CA PHE A 222 -7.44 -5.59 1.02
C PHE A 222 -7.58 -5.96 -0.45
N GLN A 223 -6.77 -5.36 -1.32
CA GLN A 223 -6.84 -5.52 -2.77
C GLN A 223 -5.43 -5.63 -3.34
N TYR A 224 -5.23 -6.57 -4.24
CA TYR A 224 -4.07 -6.64 -5.11
C TYR A 224 -4.33 -5.85 -6.38
N GLU A 225 -3.30 -5.13 -6.82
CA GLU A 225 -3.32 -4.26 -7.99
C GLU A 225 -2.26 -4.79 -8.97
N SER A 226 -2.70 -5.35 -10.10
CA SER A 226 -1.87 -5.51 -11.30
C SER A 226 -1.85 -4.22 -12.13
N PHE A 227 -2.96 -3.47 -12.13
CA PHE A 227 -3.06 -2.14 -12.73
C PHE A 227 -3.48 -1.14 -11.66
N GLY A 228 -2.64 -0.12 -11.45
CA GLY A 228 -2.87 0.89 -10.41
C GLY A 228 -1.86 0.79 -9.27
N CYS A 229 -2.08 1.61 -8.24
CA CYS A 229 -1.26 1.61 -7.04
C CYS A 229 -2.13 1.44 -5.80
N PRO A 230 -1.65 0.69 -4.79
CA PRO A 230 -2.37 0.49 -3.55
C PRO A 230 -2.60 1.81 -2.80
N ALA A 231 -3.70 1.85 -2.05
CA ALA A 231 -4.09 2.98 -1.23
C ALA A 231 -4.06 2.66 0.26
N ILE A 232 -3.80 3.70 1.06
CA ILE A 232 -3.87 3.69 2.52
C ILE A 232 -5.09 4.49 2.95
N SER A 233 -6.11 3.82 3.49
CA SER A 233 -7.32 4.48 3.94
C SER A 233 -7.15 5.05 5.35
N ILE A 234 -7.51 6.31 5.54
CA ILE A 234 -7.56 6.95 6.87
C ILE A 234 -8.88 6.55 7.54
N ILE A 235 -8.81 6.05 8.77
CA ILE A 235 -9.98 5.69 9.59
C ILE A 235 -10.53 6.95 10.25
N ASP A 236 -11.25 7.74 9.46
CA ASP A 236 -12.06 8.85 9.94
C ASP A 236 -13.28 9.09 9.03
N LYS A 237 -14.09 10.11 9.36
CA LYS A 237 -15.31 10.41 8.62
C LYS A 237 -15.05 10.94 7.20
N SER A 238 -13.83 11.39 6.89
CA SER A 238 -13.48 11.83 5.54
C SER A 238 -13.46 10.67 4.54
N ASN A 239 -13.19 9.45 5.02
CA ASN A 239 -12.93 8.27 4.19
C ASN A 239 -11.83 8.54 3.13
N GLU A 240 -10.88 9.43 3.43
CA GLU A 240 -9.77 9.78 2.54
C GLU A 240 -8.84 8.58 2.33
N ASP A 241 -8.41 8.40 1.08
CA ASP A 241 -7.37 7.46 0.68
C ASP A 241 -6.09 8.21 0.31
N ILE A 242 -4.97 7.74 0.85
CA ILE A 242 -3.63 8.15 0.42
C ILE A 242 -3.12 7.10 -0.57
N TYR A 243 -3.13 7.45 -1.85
CA TYR A 243 -2.59 6.58 -2.90
C TYR A 243 -1.07 6.56 -2.86
N LEU A 244 -0.49 5.36 -2.85
CA LEU A 244 0.95 5.18 -2.93
C LEU A 244 1.42 5.48 -4.35
N GLN A 245 2.59 6.12 -4.47
CA GLN A 245 3.23 6.34 -5.76
C GLN A 245 4.06 5.11 -6.09
N CYS A 246 3.56 4.30 -7.03
CA CYS A 246 4.20 3.07 -7.49
C CYS A 246 4.48 3.14 -9.00
N ASP A 247 5.30 2.20 -9.48
CA ASP A 247 5.54 2.04 -10.91
C ASP A 247 4.37 1.32 -11.57
N ASN A 248 3.39 2.08 -12.06
CA ASN A 248 2.22 1.56 -12.78
C ASN A 248 2.30 1.93 -14.27
N ARG A 249 3.08 1.14 -15.02
CA ARG A 249 3.37 1.35 -16.45
C ARG A 249 2.47 0.57 -17.40
N HIS A 250 1.35 0.06 -16.89
CA HIS A 250 0.32 -0.65 -17.63
C HIS A 250 -0.72 0.29 -18.25
#